data_AF-A0A2V8HHA0-F1
#
_entry.id   AF-A0A2V8HHA0-F1
#
_cell.length_a   1.000
_cell.length_b   1.000
_cell.length_c   1.000
_cell.angle_alpha   90.00
_cell.angle_beta   90.00
_cell.angle_gamma   90.00
#
_symmetry.space_group_name_H-M   'P 1'
#
loop_
_entity.id
_entity.type
_entity.pdbx_description
1 polymer ?
#
loop_
_entity_poly.entity_id
_entity_poly.type
_entity_poly.pdbx_seq_one_letter_code
_entity_poly.pdbx_strand_id
1 'polypeptide(L)'
;MPPVVEPRSTPRPAERPEPLRRRPAPAPPRSAILGRRILNYVLLFVTIVLVVDALVGDKGLLQTIRARRQHAEAVAALGALRDENTKLREEVRRLREDPGTIESIAREDLGLIRPGELLFVIRDRARPPGAPTPRR
;
A
#
# COMPACT_ATOMS: atom_id res chain seq x y z
N MET A 1 63.27 69.92 72.42
CA MET A 1 62.89 68.50 72.61
C MET A 1 61.87 68.39 73.76
N PRO A 2 61.01 67.35 73.78
CA PRO A 2 59.53 67.38 73.89
C PRO A 2 58.98 66.88 75.26
N PRO A 3 57.66 66.66 75.47
CA PRO A 3 56.97 65.39 75.10
C PRO A 3 55.55 65.63 74.48
N VAL A 4 54.98 64.84 73.56
CA VAL A 4 54.75 63.38 73.43
C VAL A 4 53.52 62.89 74.21
N VAL A 5 52.64 62.17 73.47
CA VAL A 5 51.53 61.25 73.83
C VAL A 5 50.06 61.77 73.78
N GLU A 6 49.45 61.70 72.58
CA GLU A 6 48.35 60.80 72.11
C GLU A 6 47.35 60.13 73.11
N PRO A 7 46.21 59.53 72.66
CA PRO A 7 45.03 60.12 72.02
C PRO A 7 43.72 59.65 72.71
N ARG A 8 42.57 60.28 72.48
CA ARG A 8 41.26 59.64 72.77
C ARG A 8 40.47 59.47 71.48
N SER A 9 40.31 58.20 71.15
CA SER A 9 39.60 57.63 70.02
C SER A 9 38.14 58.08 69.99
N THR A 10 37.80 58.79 68.91
CA THR A 10 36.41 58.95 68.47
C THR A 10 35.85 57.59 68.03
N PRO A 11 34.57 57.28 68.30
CA PRO A 11 33.94 56.06 67.81
C PRO A 11 33.96 56.03 66.28
N ARG A 12 34.45 54.90 65.74
CA ARG A 12 34.62 54.60 64.32
C ARG A 12 33.29 54.83 63.58
N PRO A 13 33.23 55.77 62.61
CA PRO A 13 32.09 55.85 61.71
C PRO A 13 32.01 54.52 60.95
N ALA A 14 30.85 53.87 61.01
CA ALA A 14 30.57 52.65 60.29
C ALA A 14 31.00 52.81 58.82
N GLU A 15 31.94 51.96 58.40
CA GLU A 15 32.27 51.74 57.00
C GLU A 15 30.96 51.30 56.30
N ARG A 16 30.25 52.27 55.72
CA ARG A 16 29.17 51.94 54.79
C ARG A 16 29.84 51.36 53.56
N PRO A 17 29.43 50.17 53.12
CA PRO A 17 30.07 49.49 52.01
C PRO A 17 30.04 50.41 50.79
N GLU A 18 31.17 50.52 50.09
CA GLU A 18 31.22 51.18 48.80
C GLU A 18 30.03 50.68 47.96
N PRO A 19 29.27 51.58 47.30
CA PRO A 19 28.25 51.13 46.39
C PRO A 19 28.96 50.31 45.32
N LEU A 20 28.74 49.00 45.32
CA LEU A 20 29.19 48.07 44.30
C LEU A 20 28.92 48.72 42.95
N ARG A 21 29.97 49.26 42.35
CA ARG A 21 29.92 50.02 41.11
C ARG A 21 29.43 49.03 40.07
N ARG A 22 28.12 49.06 39.79
CA ARG A 22 27.49 48.20 38.79
C ARG A 22 28.21 48.48 37.48
N ARG A 23 29.12 47.59 37.11
CA ARG A 23 29.71 47.55 35.78
C ARG A 23 28.52 47.47 34.83
N PRO A 24 28.32 48.42 33.90
CA PRO A 24 27.23 48.31 32.95
C PRO A 24 27.43 46.98 32.21
N ALA A 25 26.42 46.12 32.23
CA ALA A 25 26.44 44.89 31.45
C ALA A 25 26.71 45.26 29.99
N PRO A 26 27.61 44.56 29.28
CA PRO A 26 27.86 44.85 27.88
C PRO A 26 26.53 44.74 27.13
N ALA A 27 26.16 45.80 26.42
CA ALA A 27 24.96 45.83 25.61
C ALA A 27 25.01 44.64 24.63
N PRO A 28 23.93 43.86 24.48
CA PRO A 28 23.93 42.77 23.51
C PRO A 28 24.28 43.33 22.13
N PRO A 29 25.15 42.65 21.35
CA PRO A 29 25.56 43.15 20.05
C PRO A 29 24.31 43.35 19.19
N ARG A 30 24.17 44.53 18.57
CA ARG A 30 22.99 44.92 17.77
C ARG A 30 22.69 43.91 16.64
N SER A 31 23.69 43.17 16.18
CA SER A 31 23.57 42.07 15.20
C SER A 31 22.81 40.84 15.72
N ALA A 32 22.79 40.60 17.03
CA ALA A 32 22.06 39.46 17.61
C ALA A 32 20.54 39.59 17.42
N ILE A 33 20.01 40.81 17.33
CA ILE A 33 18.57 41.04 17.14
C ILE A 33 18.15 40.71 15.69
N LEU A 34 18.93 41.15 14.69
CA LEU A 34 18.66 40.83 13.28
C LEU A 34 18.92 39.35 12.98
N GLY A 35 20.00 38.77 13.52
CA GLY A 35 20.29 37.34 13.37
C GLY A 35 19.17 36.45 13.94
N ARG A 36 18.56 36.87 15.07
CA ARG A 36 17.44 36.13 15.67
C ARG A 36 16.16 36.18 14.83
N ARG A 37 15.90 37.27 14.12
CA ARG A 37 14.77 37.34 13.16
C ARG A 37 15.00 36.41 11.98
N ILE A 38 16.20 36.44 11.40
CA ILE A 38 16.58 35.55 10.29
C ILE A 38 16.48 34.09 10.74
N LEU A 39 16.99 33.76 11.93
CA LEU A 39 16.88 32.41 12.50
C LEU A 39 15.42 31.98 12.68
N ASN A 40 14.55 32.85 13.19
CA ASN A 40 13.13 32.54 13.32
C ASN A 40 12.46 32.30 11.96
N TYR A 41 12.79 33.08 10.93
CA TYR A 41 12.26 32.87 9.57
C TYR A 41 12.76 31.56 8.96
N VAL A 42 14.03 31.22 9.15
CA VAL A 42 14.59 29.93 8.72
C VAL A 42 13.88 28.79 9.44
N LEU A 43 13.69 28.90 10.76
CA LEU A 43 13.01 27.88 11.55
C LEU A 43 11.54 27.71 11.12
N LEU A 44 10.84 28.82 10.87
CA LEU A 44 9.48 28.81 10.34
C LEU A 44 9.42 28.16 8.96
N PHE A 45 10.33 28.54 8.07
CA PHE A 45 10.42 27.97 6.73
C PHE A 45 10.67 26.45 6.78
N VAL A 46 11.64 25.99 7.57
CA VAL A 46 11.91 24.57 7.77
C VAL A 46 10.69 23.85 8.34
N THR A 47 10.00 24.45 9.30
CA THR A 47 8.78 23.86 9.88
C THR A 47 7.68 23.72 8.83
N ILE A 48 7.45 24.75 8.00
CA ILE A 48 6.48 24.69 6.90
C ILE A 48 6.87 23.61 5.89
N VAL A 49 8.14 23.54 5.50
CA VAL A 49 8.63 22.51 4.58
C VAL A 49 8.42 21.11 5.17
N LEU A 50 8.71 20.89 6.44
CA LEU A 50 8.46 19.60 7.11
C LEU A 50 6.96 19.27 7.21
N VAL A 51 6.10 20.25 7.44
CA VAL A 51 4.64 20.04 7.45
C VAL A 51 4.16 19.69 6.05
N VAL A 52 4.62 20.39 5.02
CA VAL A 52 4.27 20.09 3.62
C VAL A 52 4.80 18.71 3.23
N ASP A 53 6.03 18.38 3.58
CA ASP A 53 6.62 17.06 3.31
C ASP A 53 5.87 15.95 4.06
N ALA A 54 5.47 16.17 5.32
CA ALA A 54 4.62 15.20 6.04
C ALA A 54 3.24 15.03 5.40
N LEU A 55 2.71 16.07 4.76
CA LEU A 55 1.42 16.03 4.05
C LEU A 55 1.54 15.46 2.63
N VAL A 56 2.68 15.67 1.96
CA VAL A 56 2.89 15.45 0.50
C VAL A 56 3.94 14.38 0.19
N GLY A 57 5.07 14.35 0.89
CA GLY A 57 6.23 13.49 0.64
C GLY A 57 6.11 12.12 1.31
N ASP A 58 6.27 11.05 0.51
CA ASP A 58 6.47 9.60 0.77
C ASP A 58 5.63 8.85 1.83
N LYS A 59 5.03 9.55 2.78
CA LYS A 59 4.02 9.11 3.75
C LYS A 59 2.77 10.00 3.67
N GLY A 60 2.61 10.75 2.58
CA GLY A 60 1.41 11.54 2.34
C GLY A 60 0.19 10.64 2.56
N LEU A 61 -0.65 11.02 3.53
CA LEU A 61 -1.84 10.27 3.96
C LEU A 61 -2.70 9.86 2.75
N LEU A 62 -2.73 10.71 1.72
CA LEU A 62 -3.44 10.49 0.48
C LEU A 62 -2.86 9.35 -0.37
N GLN A 63 -1.54 9.25 -0.52
CA GLN A 63 -0.93 8.14 -1.28
C GLN A 63 -1.09 6.82 -0.55
N THR A 64 -0.90 6.79 0.77
CA THR A 64 -1.08 5.57 1.58
C THR A 64 -2.54 5.12 1.60
N ILE A 65 -3.51 6.04 1.64
CA ILE A 65 -4.95 5.70 1.54
C ILE A 65 -5.27 5.16 0.14
N ARG A 66 -4.78 5.79 -0.93
CA ARG A 66 -5.01 5.31 -2.32
C ARG A 66 -4.40 3.93 -2.54
N ALA A 67 -3.15 3.73 -2.11
CA ALA A 67 -2.47 2.45 -2.22
C ALA A 67 -3.18 1.35 -1.41
N ARG A 68 -3.67 1.66 -0.20
CA ARG A 68 -4.48 0.72 0.59
C ARG A 68 -5.80 0.37 -0.09
N ARG A 69 -6.49 1.34 -0.70
CA ARG A 69 -7.73 1.09 -1.46
C ARG A 69 -7.47 0.20 -2.67
N GLN A 70 -6.48 0.54 -3.49
CA GLN A 70 -6.10 -0.26 -4.66
C GLN A 70 -5.70 -1.68 -4.25
N HIS A 71 -4.96 -1.84 -3.15
CA HIS A 71 -4.61 -3.14 -2.63
C HIS A 71 -5.86 -3.92 -2.16
N ALA A 72 -6.79 -3.28 -1.45
CA ALA A 72 -8.03 -3.92 -1.01
C ALA A 72 -8.90 -4.36 -2.20
N GLU A 73 -9.03 -3.51 -3.23
CA GLU A 73 -9.74 -3.83 -4.46
C GLU A 73 -9.10 -5.01 -5.20
N ALA A 74 -7.76 -5.02 -5.34
CA ALA A 74 -7.04 -6.11 -5.98
C ALA A 74 -7.19 -7.44 -5.23
N VAL A 75 -7.15 -7.41 -3.89
CA VAL A 75 -7.36 -8.60 -3.05
C VAL A 75 -8.79 -9.12 -3.19
N ALA A 76 -9.78 -8.24 -3.22
CA ALA A 76 -11.17 -8.61 -3.42
C ALA A 76 -11.39 -9.24 -4.82
N ALA A 77 -10.81 -8.65 -5.87
CA ALA A 77 -10.86 -9.18 -7.23
C ALA A 77 -10.19 -10.56 -7.33
N LEU A 78 -9.04 -10.75 -6.68
CA LEU A 78 -8.38 -12.06 -6.59
C LEU A 78 -9.25 -13.11 -5.89
N GLY A 79 -9.96 -12.73 -4.83
CA GLY A 79 -10.92 -13.62 -4.16
C GLY A 79 -12.04 -14.05 -5.11
N ALA A 80 -12.70 -13.09 -5.76
CA ALA A 80 -13.76 -13.36 -6.71
C ALA A 80 -13.32 -14.26 -7.87
N LEU A 81 -12.15 -13.99 -8.46
CA LEU A 81 -11.59 -14.83 -9.54
C LEU A 81 -11.27 -16.25 -9.07
N ARG A 82 -10.80 -16.43 -7.83
CA ARG A 82 -10.54 -17.77 -7.28
C ARG A 82 -11.84 -18.55 -7.10
N ASP A 83 -12.88 -17.91 -6.60
CA ASP A 83 -14.20 -18.53 -6.40
C ASP A 83 -14.88 -18.88 -7.74
N GLU A 84 -14.70 -18.04 -8.75
CA GLU A 84 -15.16 -18.35 -10.11
C GLU A 84 -14.37 -19.51 -10.72
N ASN A 85 -13.05 -19.53 -10.53
CA ASN A 85 -12.22 -20.62 -11.03
C ASN A 85 -12.56 -21.96 -10.38
N THR A 86 -12.84 -21.99 -9.08
CA THR A 86 -13.27 -23.23 -8.40
C THR A 86 -14.61 -23.72 -8.92
N LYS A 87 -15.59 -22.83 -9.09
CA LYS A 87 -16.91 -23.18 -9.69
C LYS A 87 -16.77 -23.76 -11.10
N LEU A 88 -16.00 -23.09 -11.96
CA LEU A 88 -15.75 -23.57 -13.32
C LEU A 88 -15.05 -24.92 -13.34
N ARG A 89 -14.09 -25.16 -12.44
CA ARG A 89 -13.43 -26.47 -12.32
C ARG A 89 -14.40 -27.56 -11.89
N GLU A 90 -15.31 -27.27 -10.96
CA GLU A 90 -16.35 -28.21 -10.56
C GLU A 90 -17.33 -28.49 -11.69
N GLU A 91 -17.70 -27.48 -12.46
CA GLU A 91 -18.56 -27.63 -13.63
C GLU A 91 -17.88 -28.48 -14.72
N VAL A 92 -16.61 -28.20 -15.03
CA VAL A 92 -15.82 -29.04 -15.93
C VAL A 92 -15.73 -30.46 -15.41
N ARG A 93 -15.55 -30.67 -14.10
CA ARG A 93 -15.53 -32.00 -13.50
C ARG A 93 -16.87 -32.70 -13.71
N ARG A 94 -18.00 -32.05 -13.39
CA ARG A 94 -19.35 -32.60 -13.59
C ARG A 94 -19.61 -32.95 -15.07
N LEU A 95 -19.24 -32.07 -15.99
CA LEU A 95 -19.40 -32.29 -17.43
C LEU A 95 -18.50 -33.41 -17.97
N ARG A 96 -17.29 -33.55 -17.43
CA ARG A 96 -16.38 -34.67 -17.78
C ARG A 96 -16.81 -36.00 -17.16
N GLU A 97 -17.45 -35.96 -15.99
CA GLU A 97 -18.01 -37.13 -15.31
C GLU A 97 -19.32 -37.63 -15.94
N ASP A 98 -19.86 -36.89 -16.93
CA ASP A 98 -20.85 -37.40 -17.89
C ASP A 98 -20.25 -37.60 -19.31
N PRO A 99 -19.34 -38.57 -19.51
CA PRO A 99 -18.81 -38.90 -20.84
C PRO A 99 -19.89 -39.41 -21.80
N GLY A 100 -21.01 -39.93 -21.28
CA GLY A 100 -22.06 -40.54 -22.08
C GLY A 100 -22.74 -39.56 -23.00
N THR A 101 -23.01 -38.34 -22.51
CA THR A 101 -23.59 -37.27 -23.34
C THR A 101 -22.62 -36.80 -24.43
N ILE A 102 -21.33 -36.64 -24.12
CA ILE A 102 -20.31 -36.28 -25.12
C ILE A 102 -20.17 -37.37 -26.18
N GLU A 103 -20.19 -38.63 -25.76
CA GLU A 103 -20.14 -39.77 -26.65
C GLU A 103 -21.37 -39.88 -27.56
N SER A 104 -22.56 -39.59 -27.03
CA SER A 104 -23.80 -39.53 -27.82
C SER A 104 -23.68 -38.49 -28.94
N ILE A 105 -23.25 -37.28 -28.60
CA ILE A 105 -23.07 -36.19 -29.56
C ILE A 105 -21.98 -36.55 -30.59
N ALA A 106 -20.87 -37.15 -30.16
CA ALA A 106 -19.81 -37.59 -31.06
C ALA A 106 -20.28 -38.70 -32.04
N ARG A 107 -21.21 -39.57 -31.62
CA ARG A 107 -21.80 -40.61 -32.47
C ARG A 107 -22.85 -40.03 -33.43
N GLU A 108 -23.71 -39.13 -32.96
CA GLU A 108 -24.78 -38.53 -33.78
C GLU A 108 -24.25 -37.52 -34.80
N ASP A 109 -23.42 -36.57 -34.37
CA ASP A 109 -23.00 -35.45 -35.22
C ASP A 109 -21.75 -35.75 -36.06
N LEU A 110 -20.84 -36.54 -35.51
CA LEU A 110 -19.54 -36.81 -36.12
C LEU A 110 -19.39 -38.25 -36.63
N GLY A 111 -20.36 -39.13 -36.34
CA GLY A 111 -20.31 -40.55 -36.74
C GLY A 111 -19.11 -41.31 -36.16
N LEU A 112 -18.54 -40.82 -35.06
CA LEU A 112 -17.35 -41.42 -34.45
C LEU A 112 -17.71 -42.72 -33.74
N ILE A 113 -16.88 -43.75 -33.92
CA ILE A 113 -17.00 -45.06 -33.27
C ILE A 113 -15.78 -45.33 -32.39
N ARG A 114 -15.97 -46.04 -31.27
CA ARG A 114 -14.87 -46.37 -30.36
C ARG A 114 -13.93 -47.42 -30.97
N PRO A 115 -12.63 -47.42 -30.62
CA PRO A 115 -11.72 -48.50 -30.99
C PRO A 115 -12.27 -49.86 -30.52
N GLY A 116 -12.55 -50.77 -31.45
CA GLY A 116 -13.13 -52.09 -31.18
C GLY A 116 -14.61 -52.26 -31.56
N GLU A 117 -15.31 -51.20 -31.99
CA GLU A 117 -16.67 -51.30 -32.53
C GLU A 117 -16.68 -51.65 -34.03
N LEU A 118 -17.72 -52.38 -34.48
CA LEU A 118 -17.87 -52.84 -35.87
C LEU A 118 -18.87 -51.97 -36.64
N LEU A 119 -18.42 -51.34 -37.73
CA LEU A 119 -19.28 -50.58 -38.64
C LEU A 119 -19.99 -51.52 -39.63
N PHE A 120 -21.32 -51.62 -39.54
CA PHE A 120 -22.14 -52.35 -40.50
C PHE A 120 -22.70 -51.41 -41.57
N VAL A 121 -22.11 -51.45 -42.77
CA VAL A 121 -22.64 -50.75 -43.95
C VAL A 121 -23.61 -51.68 -44.67
N ILE A 122 -24.91 -51.46 -44.49
CA ILE A 122 -25.95 -52.18 -45.22
C ILE A 122 -25.98 -51.62 -46.64
N ARG A 123 -25.55 -52.42 -47.62
CA ARG A 123 -25.73 -52.11 -49.04
C ARG A 123 -27.00 -52.79 -49.51
N ASP A 124 -27.97 -51.98 -49.94
CA ASP A 124 -29.16 -52.49 -50.61
C ASP A 124 -28.70 -53.15 -51.91
N ARG A 125 -28.67 -54.49 -51.91
CA ARG A 125 -28.47 -55.22 -53.14
C ARG A 125 -29.77 -55.07 -53.90
N ALA A 126 -29.73 -54.23 -54.94
CA ALA A 126 -30.80 -54.14 -55.92
C ALA A 126 -31.23 -55.56 -56.27
N ARG A 127 -32.51 -55.86 -56.00
CA ARG A 127 -33.13 -57.14 -56.32
C ARG A 127 -32.80 -57.46 -57.78
N PRO A 128 -32.12 -58.58 -58.08
CA PRO A 128 -31.79 -58.91 -59.45
C PRO A 128 -33.11 -58.93 -60.27
N PRO A 129 -33.17 -58.21 -61.41
CA PRO A 129 -34.36 -58.16 -62.22
C PRO A 129 -34.69 -59.60 -62.67
N GLY A 130 -35.78 -60.16 -62.14
CA GLY A 130 -36.22 -61.54 -62.42
C GLY A 130 -36.49 -62.44 -61.22
N ALA A 131 -36.28 -61.98 -59.98
CA ALA A 131 -36.61 -62.80 -58.80
C ALA A 131 -38.13 -63.08 -58.73
N PRO A 132 -38.58 -64.35 -58.79
CA PRO A 132 -40.01 -64.68 -58.82
C PRO A 132 -40.71 -64.24 -57.53
N THR A 133 -41.87 -63.60 -57.70
CA THR A 133 -42.75 -63.19 -56.60
C THR A 133 -43.27 -64.44 -55.88
N PRO A 134 -43.16 -64.54 -54.54
CA PRO A 134 -43.75 -65.66 -53.83
C PRO A 134 -45.27 -65.56 -53.98
N ARG A 135 -45.89 -66.54 -54.65
CA ARG A 135 -47.34 -66.71 -54.65
C ARG A 135 -47.76 -67.11 -53.22
N ARG A 136 -48.56 -66.26 -52.59
CA ARG A 136 -49.35 -66.61 -51.41
C ARG A 136 -50.48 -67.56 -51.79
#